data_AF-A0A6P1M3Z2-F1
#
_entry.id   AF-A0A6P1M3Z2-F1
#
_cell.length_a   1.000
_cell.length_b   1.000
_cell.length_c   1.000
_cell.angle_alpha   90.00
_cell.angle_beta   90.00
_cell.angle_gamma   90.00
#
_symmetry.space_group_name_H-M   'P 1'
#
loop_
_entity.id
_entity.type
_entity.pdbx_description
1 polymer ?
#
loop_
_entity_poly.entity_id
_entity_poly.type
_entity_poly.pdbx_seq_one_letter_code
_entity_poly.pdbx_strand_id
1 'polypeptide(L)'
;MKKIIIAILSAIIPIMAIAEFGEKQMSSHCKMAEKELKLAPYIQQIKSGEISAEKISILYTILQNTHEVCIHQQNGAKDNTVYLSPDGHKEAVYGEDKKLVKDGVNDGSYNYFHPAEEPLLHFSLDISPWIMWGQSRTDNTTVKSRIYAYMGDLEGGIGRTLQQKKRPTVTVQDEGQIQALAIFLRAIEEGKAESLFALFESKEKITDKKLTDVLTRLNRGLEEVYKNS
;
A
#
# COMPACT_ATOMS: atom_id res chain seq x y z
N MET A 1 56.62 -38.03 -18.31
CA MET A 1 55.30 -38.30 -17.69
C MET A 1 54.62 -36.97 -17.39
N LYS A 2 53.48 -36.73 -18.05
CA LYS A 2 52.72 -35.47 -17.99
C LYS A 2 52.11 -35.32 -16.58
N LYS A 3 52.39 -34.23 -15.88
CA LYS A 3 51.68 -33.86 -14.65
C LYS A 3 50.45 -33.04 -15.05
N ILE A 4 49.28 -33.59 -14.74
CA ILE A 4 47.96 -33.03 -15.00
C ILE A 4 47.72 -31.87 -14.02
N ILE A 5 47.33 -30.73 -14.57
CA ILE A 5 46.80 -29.56 -13.87
C ILE A 5 45.36 -29.89 -13.46
N ILE A 6 45.05 -29.79 -12.17
CA ILE A 6 43.67 -29.70 -11.70
C ILE A 6 43.49 -28.31 -11.10
N ALA A 7 43.01 -27.39 -11.93
CA ALA A 7 42.49 -26.12 -11.49
C ALA A 7 41.10 -26.35 -10.90
N ILE A 8 40.96 -26.16 -9.59
CA ILE A 8 39.66 -26.12 -8.92
C ILE A 8 39.09 -24.74 -9.20
N LEU A 9 38.30 -24.64 -10.28
CA LEU A 9 37.41 -23.52 -10.53
C LEU A 9 36.23 -23.64 -9.55
N SER A 10 36.31 -22.91 -8.43
CA SER A 10 35.19 -22.67 -7.54
C SER A 10 34.14 -21.87 -8.31
N ALA A 11 33.12 -22.54 -8.85
CA ALA A 11 31.97 -21.89 -9.41
C ALA A 11 31.23 -21.14 -8.28
N ILE A 12 31.45 -19.83 -8.22
CA ILE A 12 30.54 -18.92 -7.52
C ILE A 12 29.27 -18.93 -8.37
N ILE A 13 28.27 -19.70 -7.94
CA ILE A 13 26.90 -19.56 -8.43
C ILE A 13 26.35 -18.34 -7.72
N PRO A 14 26.09 -17.20 -8.40
CA PRO A 14 25.32 -16.15 -7.78
C PRO A 14 23.89 -16.69 -7.66
N ILE A 15 23.44 -16.92 -6.42
CA ILE A 15 22.03 -17.14 -6.10
C ILE A 15 21.34 -15.78 -6.33
N MET A 16 21.08 -15.44 -7.59
CA MET A 16 20.03 -14.49 -7.93
C MET A 16 18.71 -15.26 -7.96
N ALA A 17 18.27 -15.71 -6.79
CA ALA A 17 16.85 -15.93 -6.53
C ALA A 17 16.35 -14.69 -5.80
N ILE A 18 16.46 -13.54 -6.46
CA ILE A 18 15.53 -12.45 -6.18
C ILE A 18 14.20 -13.04 -6.63
N ALA A 19 13.24 -13.15 -5.72
CA ALA A 19 11.91 -13.59 -6.08
C ALA A 19 11.36 -12.56 -7.08
N GLU A 20 11.55 -12.80 -8.37
CA GLU A 20 10.67 -12.27 -9.39
C GLU A 20 9.29 -12.81 -9.02
N PHE A 21 8.55 -12.02 -8.26
CA PHE A 21 7.10 -12.13 -8.23
C PHE A 21 6.68 -11.90 -9.68
N GLY A 22 6.60 -12.99 -10.43
CA GLY A 22 6.50 -12.94 -11.88
C GLY A 22 5.23 -12.22 -12.28
N GLU A 23 5.28 -11.54 -13.43
CA GLU A 23 4.12 -10.86 -14.04
C GLU A 23 2.85 -11.73 -14.03
N LYS A 24 3.02 -13.05 -14.18
CA LYS A 24 1.93 -14.03 -14.12
C LYS A 24 1.29 -14.15 -12.74
N GLN A 25 2.07 -14.18 -11.65
CA GLN A 25 1.51 -14.20 -10.29
C GLN A 25 0.81 -12.87 -9.99
N MET A 26 1.41 -11.75 -10.37
CA MET A 26 0.82 -10.41 -10.23
C MET A 26 -0.51 -10.30 -10.97
N SER A 27 -0.56 -10.66 -12.25
CA SER A 27 -1.79 -10.61 -13.04
C SER A 27 -2.87 -11.54 -12.48
N SER A 28 -2.48 -12.72 -11.98
CA SER A 28 -3.44 -13.64 -11.34
C SER A 28 -4.03 -13.04 -10.07
N HIS A 29 -3.20 -12.42 -9.22
CA HIS A 29 -3.66 -11.72 -8.02
C HIS A 29 -4.60 -10.56 -8.40
N CYS A 30 -4.19 -9.73 -9.36
CA CYS A 30 -4.96 -8.57 -9.79
C CYS A 30 -6.36 -8.96 -10.29
N LYS A 31 -6.47 -10.03 -11.09
CA LYS A 31 -7.75 -10.54 -11.60
C LYS A 31 -8.67 -11.09 -10.51
N MET A 32 -8.08 -11.75 -9.51
CA MET A 32 -8.84 -12.26 -8.37
C MET A 32 -9.43 -11.11 -7.56
N ALA A 33 -8.59 -10.14 -7.15
CA ALA A 33 -9.03 -8.98 -6.40
C ALA A 33 -9.98 -8.08 -7.21
N GLU A 34 -9.81 -7.94 -8.53
CA GLU A 34 -10.79 -7.24 -9.39
C GLU A 34 -12.20 -7.83 -9.26
N LYS A 35 -12.31 -9.16 -9.28
CA LYS A 35 -13.59 -9.85 -9.16
C LYS A 35 -14.16 -9.74 -7.75
N GLU A 36 -13.35 -10.02 -6.74
CA GLU A 36 -13.76 -10.02 -5.32
C GLU A 36 -14.18 -8.62 -4.86
N LEU A 37 -13.41 -7.60 -5.25
CA LEU A 37 -13.64 -6.21 -4.90
C LEU A 37 -14.47 -5.44 -5.95
N LYS A 38 -15.06 -6.14 -6.93
CA LYS A 38 -15.98 -5.57 -7.94
C LYS A 38 -15.43 -4.32 -8.64
N LEU A 39 -14.18 -4.37 -9.07
CA LEU A 39 -13.43 -3.20 -9.57
C LEU A 39 -13.63 -2.89 -11.05
N ALA A 40 -14.27 -3.80 -11.81
CA ALA A 40 -14.40 -3.68 -13.26
C ALA A 40 -14.92 -2.31 -13.77
N PRO A 41 -15.95 -1.68 -13.18
CA PRO A 41 -16.40 -0.36 -13.62
C PRO A 41 -15.33 0.73 -13.47
N TYR A 42 -14.57 0.70 -12.37
CA TYR A 42 -13.53 1.69 -12.06
C TYR A 42 -12.28 1.48 -12.90
N ILE A 43 -11.91 0.23 -13.16
CA ILE A 43 -10.84 -0.13 -14.10
C ILE A 43 -11.17 0.43 -15.50
N GLN A 44 -12.42 0.29 -15.94
CA GLN A 44 -12.86 0.84 -17.21
C GLN A 44 -12.75 2.37 -17.27
N GLN A 45 -13.17 3.08 -16.21
CA GLN A 45 -13.03 4.54 -16.12
C GLN A 45 -11.57 5.02 -16.20
N ILE A 46 -10.64 4.28 -15.58
CA ILE A 46 -9.21 4.60 -15.64
C ILE A 46 -8.70 4.40 -17.07
N LYS A 47 -9.02 3.25 -17.69
CA LYS A 47 -8.56 2.91 -19.05
C LYS A 47 -9.17 3.81 -20.13
N SER A 48 -10.38 4.31 -19.95
CA SER A 48 -11.03 5.26 -20.87
C SER A 48 -10.51 6.70 -20.71
N GLY A 49 -9.70 6.98 -19.68
CA GLY A 49 -9.21 8.33 -19.40
C GLY A 49 -10.25 9.26 -18.78
N GLU A 50 -11.33 8.72 -18.20
CA GLU A 50 -12.36 9.51 -17.51
C GLU A 50 -11.84 10.12 -16.20
N ILE A 51 -10.80 9.53 -15.62
CA ILE A 51 -10.15 10.04 -14.40
C ILE A 51 -9.05 11.02 -14.79
N SER A 52 -9.14 12.25 -14.26
CA SER A 52 -8.16 13.28 -14.55
C SER A 52 -6.76 12.94 -14.00
N ALA A 53 -5.73 13.35 -14.73
CA ALA A 53 -4.33 13.19 -14.31
C ALA A 53 -4.07 13.81 -12.93
N GLU A 54 -4.78 14.89 -12.57
CA GLU A 54 -4.68 15.52 -11.26
C GLU A 54 -5.17 14.60 -10.13
N LYS A 55 -6.31 13.92 -10.30
CA LYS A 55 -6.82 12.96 -9.31
C LYS A 55 -5.86 11.79 -9.13
N ILE A 56 -5.30 11.28 -10.22
CA ILE A 56 -4.29 10.21 -10.19
C ILE A 56 -3.04 10.69 -9.43
N SER A 57 -2.56 11.90 -9.75
CA SER A 57 -1.40 12.50 -9.10
C SER A 57 -1.62 12.70 -7.59
N ILE A 58 -2.82 13.13 -7.17
CA ILE A 58 -3.20 13.25 -5.76
C ILE A 58 -3.14 11.89 -5.07
N LEU A 59 -3.82 10.87 -5.61
CA LEU A 59 -3.85 9.53 -4.99
C LEU A 59 -2.46 8.91 -4.89
N TYR A 60 -1.66 8.99 -5.97
CA TYR A 60 -0.27 8.55 -5.97
C TYR A 60 0.54 9.25 -4.86
N THR A 61 0.40 10.57 -4.74
CA THR A 61 1.20 11.34 -3.77
C THR A 61 0.76 11.08 -2.33
N ILE A 62 -0.54 10.85 -2.08
CA ILE A 62 -1.02 10.41 -0.77
C ILE A 62 -0.33 9.11 -0.38
N LEU A 63 -0.37 8.11 -1.26
CA LEU A 63 0.22 6.80 -1.01
C LEU A 63 1.74 6.87 -0.87
N GLN A 64 2.44 7.63 -1.72
CA GLN A 64 3.88 7.89 -1.59
C GLN A 64 4.26 8.45 -0.22
N ASN A 65 3.37 9.27 0.35
CA ASN A 65 3.56 9.87 1.64
C ASN A 65 2.94 9.06 2.78
N THR A 66 2.30 7.91 2.54
CA THR A 66 1.74 7.08 3.61
C THR A 66 2.87 6.30 4.26
N HIS A 67 3.14 6.58 5.54
CA HIS A 67 4.15 5.85 6.30
C HIS A 67 3.42 4.84 7.17
N GLU A 68 3.73 3.57 7.02
CA GLU A 68 2.97 2.45 7.57
C GLU A 68 3.40 2.14 8.99
N VAL A 69 2.97 2.97 9.95
CA VAL A 69 3.28 2.79 11.37
C VAL A 69 2.08 2.20 12.11
N CYS A 70 0.89 2.71 11.83
CA CYS A 70 -0.35 2.31 12.51
C CYS A 70 -0.75 0.87 12.20
N ILE A 71 -0.44 0.37 10.99
CA ILE A 71 -0.66 -1.04 10.65
C ILE A 71 0.10 -2.02 11.57
N HIS A 72 1.21 -1.58 12.19
CA HIS A 72 1.97 -2.36 13.16
C HIS A 72 1.59 -2.01 14.63
N GLN A 73 0.43 -1.41 14.87
CA GLN A 73 -0.05 -1.04 16.23
C GLN A 73 -1.45 -1.60 16.50
N GLN A 74 -1.68 -2.86 16.12
CA GLN A 74 -2.93 -3.58 16.30
C GLN A 74 -3.02 -4.26 17.68
N ASN A 75 -4.23 -4.62 18.08
CA ASN A 75 -4.52 -5.35 19.33
C ASN A 75 -3.99 -4.69 20.61
N GLY A 76 -3.94 -3.36 20.64
CA GLY A 76 -3.52 -2.58 21.80
C GLY A 76 -2.01 -2.33 21.88
N ALA A 77 -1.23 -2.82 20.93
CA ALA A 77 0.16 -2.43 20.75
C ALA A 77 0.26 -0.91 20.50
N LYS A 78 1.29 -0.28 21.04
CA LYS A 78 1.56 1.16 20.93
C LYS A 78 3.05 1.40 20.83
N ASP A 79 3.42 2.54 20.25
CA ASP A 79 4.79 3.04 20.20
C ASP A 79 5.78 2.07 19.52
N ASN A 80 5.26 1.25 18.60
CA ASN A 80 6.08 0.40 17.75
C ASN A 80 6.84 1.30 16.76
N THR A 81 8.14 1.04 16.62
CA THR A 81 9.01 1.73 15.66
C THR A 81 9.29 0.83 14.48
N VAL A 82 8.94 1.29 13.29
CA VAL A 82 9.16 0.58 12.03
C VAL A 82 10.45 1.08 11.39
N TYR A 83 11.31 0.16 10.99
CA TYR A 83 12.52 0.43 10.22
C TYR A 83 12.40 -0.25 8.87
N LEU A 84 12.63 0.51 7.81
CA LEU A 84 12.66 0.02 6.44
C LEU A 84 14.10 -0.09 5.96
N SER A 85 14.44 -1.19 5.29
CA SER A 85 15.73 -1.31 4.62
C SER A 85 15.90 -0.25 3.52
N PRO A 86 17.14 0.12 3.15
CA PRO A 86 17.37 1.13 2.12
C PRO A 86 16.80 0.79 0.74
N ASP A 87 16.58 -0.49 0.45
CA ASP A 87 15.95 -0.97 -0.78
C ASP A 87 14.41 -0.97 -0.72
N GLY A 88 13.82 -0.61 0.43
CA GLY A 88 12.37 -0.52 0.60
C GLY A 88 11.63 -1.83 0.81
N HIS A 89 12.32 -2.98 0.82
CA HIS A 89 11.68 -4.30 0.75
C HIS A 89 11.59 -5.04 2.09
N LYS A 90 12.42 -4.72 3.10
CA LYS A 90 12.44 -5.42 4.38
C LYS A 90 12.11 -4.49 5.52
N GLU A 91 11.18 -4.92 6.35
CA GLU A 91 10.81 -4.19 7.55
C GLU A 91 11.31 -4.90 8.81
N ALA A 92 11.67 -4.09 9.81
CA ALA A 92 11.89 -4.55 11.16
C ALA A 92 11.08 -3.66 12.12
N VAL A 93 10.21 -4.28 12.91
CA VAL A 93 9.37 -3.59 13.88
C VAL A 93 9.89 -3.86 15.29
N TYR A 94 10.16 -2.79 16.03
CA TYR A 94 10.60 -2.88 17.41
C TYR A 94 9.54 -2.28 18.33
N GLY A 95 9.22 -3.00 19.41
CA GLY A 95 8.32 -2.51 20.45
C GLY A 95 8.93 -1.36 21.24
N GLU A 96 8.12 -0.77 22.12
CA GLU A 96 8.57 0.26 23.08
C GLU A 96 9.80 -0.21 23.88
N ASP A 97 9.82 -1.49 24.26
CA ASP A 97 10.91 -2.15 24.99
C ASP A 97 12.17 -2.43 24.16
N LYS A 98 12.20 -1.95 22.91
CA LYS A 98 13.27 -2.13 21.92
C LYS A 98 13.54 -3.58 21.55
N LYS A 99 12.59 -4.49 21.79
CA LYS A 99 12.66 -5.86 21.28
C LYS A 99 11.96 -5.96 19.93
N LEU A 100 12.49 -6.85 19.09
CA LEU A 100 11.91 -7.19 17.80
C LEU A 100 10.54 -7.83 18.00
N VAL A 101 9.52 -7.27 17.37
CA VAL A 101 8.15 -7.77 17.40
C VAL A 101 8.03 -9.00 16.48
N LYS A 102 7.42 -10.08 16.98
CA LYS A 102 7.24 -11.38 16.31
C LYS A 102 5.93 -12.06 16.73
N ASP A 103 4.87 -11.27 16.89
CA ASP A 103 3.56 -11.75 17.34
C ASP A 103 2.65 -12.24 16.20
N GLY A 104 3.09 -12.08 14.94
CA GLY A 104 2.34 -12.46 13.74
C GLY A 104 1.20 -11.49 13.39
N VAL A 105 1.11 -10.35 14.08
CA VAL A 105 0.11 -9.30 13.85
C VAL A 105 0.79 -7.97 13.53
N ASN A 106 1.83 -7.63 14.29
CA ASN A 106 2.53 -6.35 14.25
C ASN A 106 4.01 -6.49 13.84
N ASP A 107 4.44 -7.68 13.45
CA ASP A 107 5.81 -7.93 13.02
C ASP A 107 6.11 -7.29 11.66
N GLY A 108 7.41 -7.13 11.36
CA GLY A 108 7.85 -6.56 10.08
C GLY A 108 7.50 -7.49 8.92
N SER A 109 7.09 -6.89 7.79
CA SER A 109 6.75 -7.61 6.58
C SER A 109 7.87 -7.54 5.53
N TYR A 110 7.67 -8.23 4.40
CA TYR A 110 8.48 -8.04 3.20
C TYR A 110 7.60 -7.35 2.17
N ASN A 111 8.00 -6.15 1.75
CA ASN A 111 7.32 -5.40 0.69
C ASN A 111 7.82 -5.91 -0.66
N TYR A 112 6.92 -6.29 -1.54
CA TYR A 112 7.23 -6.62 -2.94
C TYR A 112 7.59 -5.38 -3.74
N PHE A 113 7.05 -4.21 -3.37
CA PHE A 113 7.31 -2.93 -4.03
C PHE A 113 7.74 -1.87 -3.02
N HIS A 114 8.57 -0.93 -3.45
CA HIS A 114 9.04 0.11 -2.55
C HIS A 114 7.88 1.09 -2.22
N PRO A 115 7.55 1.34 -0.94
CA PRO A 115 6.38 2.16 -0.56
C PRO A 115 6.41 3.60 -1.09
N ALA A 116 7.58 4.25 -1.12
CA ALA A 116 7.74 5.61 -1.66
C ALA A 116 7.97 5.70 -3.18
N GLU A 117 8.67 4.73 -3.79
CA GLU A 117 9.02 4.78 -5.22
C GLU A 117 7.90 4.19 -6.10
N GLU A 118 7.22 3.16 -5.60
CA GLU A 118 6.19 2.39 -6.30
C GLU A 118 4.88 2.31 -5.49
N PRO A 119 4.35 3.43 -4.97
CA PRO A 119 3.28 3.45 -3.95
C PRO A 119 1.96 2.80 -4.40
N LEU A 120 1.64 2.89 -5.69
CA LEU A 120 0.44 2.25 -6.23
C LEU A 120 0.58 0.73 -6.28
N LEU A 121 1.75 0.22 -6.68
CA LEU A 121 2.01 -1.21 -6.71
C LEU A 121 2.08 -1.76 -5.28
N HIS A 122 2.80 -1.06 -4.40
CA HIS A 122 2.86 -1.36 -2.97
C HIS A 122 1.46 -1.45 -2.35
N PHE A 123 0.59 -0.47 -2.60
CA PHE A 123 -0.78 -0.57 -2.10
C PHE A 123 -1.52 -1.80 -2.65
N SER A 124 -1.45 -2.06 -3.96
CA SER A 124 -2.21 -3.17 -4.57
C SER A 124 -1.71 -4.56 -4.17
N LEU A 125 -0.41 -4.73 -3.93
CA LEU A 125 0.22 -6.05 -3.81
C LEU A 125 0.82 -6.33 -2.43
N ASP A 126 0.92 -5.32 -1.58
CA ASP A 126 1.38 -5.46 -0.19
C ASP A 126 0.24 -5.12 0.77
N ILE A 127 -0.33 -3.91 0.66
CA ILE A 127 -1.32 -3.42 1.64
C ILE A 127 -2.72 -3.97 1.45
N SER A 128 -3.23 -4.02 0.22
CA SER A 128 -4.56 -4.57 -0.05
C SER A 128 -4.64 -6.06 0.35
N PRO A 129 -3.64 -6.90 0.04
CA PRO A 129 -3.57 -8.26 0.57
C PRO A 129 -3.53 -8.33 2.09
N TRP A 130 -2.75 -7.45 2.74
CA TRP A 130 -2.74 -7.36 4.21
C TRP A 130 -4.12 -6.97 4.77
N ILE A 131 -4.84 -6.02 4.16
CA ILE A 131 -6.21 -5.68 4.56
C ILE A 131 -7.13 -6.91 4.46
N MET A 132 -7.02 -7.71 3.38
CA MET A 132 -7.86 -8.88 3.16
C MET A 132 -7.53 -10.03 4.13
N TRP A 133 -6.25 -10.34 4.30
CA TRP A 133 -5.82 -11.62 4.90
C TRP A 133 -5.03 -11.50 6.20
N GLY A 134 -4.63 -10.28 6.58
CA GLY A 134 -3.76 -10.04 7.72
C GLY A 134 -2.29 -10.35 7.45
N GLN A 135 -1.47 -10.14 8.47
CA GLN A 135 -0.01 -10.25 8.43
C GLN A 135 0.47 -11.70 8.38
N SER A 136 -0.22 -12.62 9.07
CA SER A 136 0.18 -14.02 9.17
C SER A 136 -1.02 -14.95 9.28
N ARG A 137 -0.78 -16.27 9.20
CA ARG A 137 -1.82 -17.29 9.38
C ARG A 137 -2.46 -17.27 10.78
N THR A 138 -1.78 -16.68 11.76
CA THR A 138 -2.26 -16.54 13.13
C THR A 138 -2.77 -15.14 13.42
N ASP A 139 -2.76 -14.24 12.43
CA ASP A 139 -3.33 -12.91 12.59
C ASP A 139 -4.85 -13.03 12.82
N ASN A 140 -5.28 -12.56 13.99
CA ASN A 140 -6.66 -12.60 14.44
C ASN A 140 -7.38 -11.25 14.28
N THR A 141 -6.73 -10.27 13.65
CA THR A 141 -7.34 -8.98 13.34
C THR A 141 -8.45 -9.14 12.31
N THR A 142 -9.35 -8.18 12.29
CA THR A 142 -10.46 -8.13 11.33
C THR A 142 -10.10 -7.21 10.17
N VAL A 143 -10.71 -7.42 9.00
CA VAL A 143 -10.62 -6.47 7.87
C VAL A 143 -10.91 -5.04 8.33
N LYS A 144 -11.93 -4.86 9.18
CA LYS A 144 -12.30 -3.54 9.72
C LYS A 144 -11.22 -2.93 10.60
N SER A 145 -10.60 -3.70 11.50
CA SER A 145 -9.51 -3.17 12.34
C SER A 145 -8.27 -2.81 11.52
N ARG A 146 -7.98 -3.59 10.47
CA ARG A 146 -6.87 -3.32 9.54
C ARG A 146 -7.11 -2.06 8.70
N ILE A 147 -8.33 -1.88 8.18
CA ILE A 147 -8.73 -0.62 7.52
C ILE A 147 -8.56 0.54 8.49
N TYR A 148 -9.06 0.43 9.72
CA TYR A 148 -8.92 1.48 10.72
C TYR A 148 -7.45 1.84 11.01
N ALA A 149 -6.58 0.84 11.09
CA ALA A 149 -5.14 1.06 11.24
C ALA A 149 -4.57 1.82 10.06
N TYR A 150 -4.83 1.35 8.85
CA TYR A 150 -4.34 1.95 7.62
C TYR A 150 -4.85 3.38 7.42
N MET A 151 -6.08 3.67 7.88
CA MET A 151 -6.62 5.03 7.87
C MET A 151 -5.81 6.01 8.72
N GLY A 152 -5.18 5.55 9.81
CA GLY A 152 -4.24 6.35 10.60
C GLY A 152 -2.98 6.71 9.82
N ASP A 153 -2.46 5.77 9.02
CA ASP A 153 -1.29 6.01 8.17
C ASP A 153 -1.65 6.93 6.97
N LEU A 154 -2.83 6.72 6.37
CA LEU A 154 -3.39 7.57 5.31
C LEU A 154 -3.64 9.00 5.78
N GLU A 155 -4.06 9.23 7.03
CA GLU A 155 -4.17 10.58 7.60
C GLU A 155 -2.82 11.32 7.52
N GLY A 156 -1.73 10.64 7.89
CA GLY A 156 -0.38 11.17 7.74
C GLY A 156 -0.02 11.44 6.27
N GLY A 157 -0.35 10.51 5.37
CA GLY A 157 -0.12 10.64 3.92
C GLY A 157 -0.86 11.83 3.29
N ILE A 158 -2.13 12.03 3.65
CA ILE A 158 -2.92 13.20 3.24
C ILE A 158 -2.30 14.48 3.79
N GLY A 159 -1.97 14.51 5.09
CA GLY A 159 -1.37 15.66 5.75
C GLY A 159 -0.06 16.12 5.12
N ARG A 160 0.84 15.18 4.78
CA ARG A 160 2.09 15.45 4.07
C ARG A 160 1.86 15.92 2.64
N THR A 161 0.93 15.29 1.93
CA THR A 161 0.58 15.69 0.55
C THR A 161 0.03 17.11 0.48
N LEU A 162 -0.77 17.54 1.47
CA LEU A 162 -1.27 18.91 1.55
C LEU A 162 -0.17 19.96 1.73
N GLN A 163 0.97 19.58 2.30
CA GLN A 163 2.14 20.46 2.49
C GLN A 163 3.05 20.50 1.26
N GLN A 164 2.86 19.57 0.31
CA GLN A 164 3.74 19.41 -0.84
C GLN A 164 3.39 20.44 -1.93
N LYS A 165 4.41 21.21 -2.36
CA LYS A 165 4.24 22.28 -3.37
C LYS A 165 4.03 21.76 -4.79
N LYS A 166 4.51 20.57 -5.10
CA LYS A 166 4.51 19.97 -6.43
C LYS A 166 4.19 18.50 -6.33
N ARG A 167 3.21 18.03 -7.09
CA ARG A 167 2.92 16.60 -7.24
C ARG A 167 3.52 16.10 -8.57
N PRO A 168 3.95 14.84 -8.63
CA PRO A 168 4.50 14.28 -9.87
C PRO A 168 3.41 14.10 -10.92
N THR A 169 3.80 14.18 -12.19
CA THR A 169 2.97 13.63 -13.27
C THR A 169 3.10 12.12 -13.24
N VAL A 170 1.98 11.42 -13.18
CA VAL A 170 1.94 9.96 -13.06
C VAL A 170 1.37 9.39 -14.34
N THR A 171 2.10 8.46 -14.95
CA THR A 171 1.60 7.63 -16.05
C THR A 171 1.30 6.26 -15.48
N VAL A 172 0.05 5.83 -15.60
CA VAL A 172 -0.40 4.50 -15.15
C VAL A 172 -0.08 3.50 -16.25
N GLN A 173 0.71 2.48 -15.94
CA GLN A 173 1.21 1.50 -16.91
C GLN A 173 0.78 0.07 -16.56
N ASP A 174 0.73 -0.27 -15.27
CA ASP A 174 0.61 -1.65 -14.80
C ASP A 174 -0.79 -2.00 -14.26
N GLU A 175 -1.16 -3.28 -14.36
CA GLU A 175 -2.45 -3.80 -13.83
C GLU A 175 -2.60 -3.51 -12.32
N GLY A 176 -1.52 -3.64 -11.54
CA GLY A 176 -1.53 -3.34 -10.10
C GLY A 176 -1.78 -1.85 -9.81
N GLN A 177 -1.19 -0.95 -10.60
CA GLN A 177 -1.43 0.49 -10.45
C GLN A 177 -2.89 0.86 -10.77
N ILE A 178 -3.45 0.29 -11.84
CA ILE A 178 -4.86 0.46 -12.20
C ILE A 178 -5.75 -0.10 -11.08
N GLN A 179 -5.41 -1.25 -10.52
CA GLN A 179 -6.16 -1.85 -9.41
C GLN A 179 -6.14 -0.96 -8.17
N ALA A 180 -4.98 -0.45 -7.74
CA ALA A 180 -4.88 0.46 -6.60
C ALA A 180 -5.79 1.68 -6.77
N LEU A 181 -5.72 2.34 -7.94
CA LEU A 181 -6.58 3.47 -8.26
C LEU A 181 -8.06 3.06 -8.26
N ALA A 182 -8.41 1.91 -8.82
CA ALA A 182 -9.79 1.42 -8.86
C ALA A 182 -10.36 1.17 -7.45
N ILE A 183 -9.56 0.63 -6.53
CA ILE A 183 -9.93 0.44 -5.12
C ILE A 183 -10.24 1.80 -4.47
N PHE A 184 -9.36 2.79 -4.64
CA PHE A 184 -9.59 4.13 -4.07
C PHE A 184 -10.76 4.86 -4.70
N LEU A 185 -10.95 4.78 -6.01
CA LEU A 185 -12.10 5.39 -6.69
C LEU A 185 -13.41 4.80 -6.19
N ARG A 186 -13.47 3.46 -6.06
CA ARG A 186 -14.62 2.78 -5.47
C ARG A 186 -14.85 3.20 -4.02
N ALA A 187 -13.82 3.21 -3.20
CA ALA A 187 -13.91 3.64 -1.80
C ALA A 187 -14.40 5.09 -1.70
N ILE A 188 -13.93 5.98 -2.57
CA ILE A 188 -14.37 7.37 -2.62
C ILE A 188 -15.86 7.46 -2.95
N GLU A 189 -16.35 6.73 -3.95
CA GLU A 189 -17.76 6.73 -4.33
C GLU A 189 -18.66 6.14 -3.23
N GLU A 190 -18.37 4.91 -2.78
CA GLU A 190 -19.15 4.21 -1.74
C GLU A 190 -19.12 5.00 -0.41
N GLY A 191 -17.98 5.63 -0.13
CA GLY A 191 -17.77 6.50 1.02
C GLY A 191 -18.41 7.88 0.89
N LYS A 192 -18.79 8.32 -0.31
CA LYS A 192 -19.13 9.72 -0.63
C LYS A 192 -18.03 10.69 -0.19
N ALA A 193 -16.78 10.33 -0.47
CA ALA A 193 -15.56 11.01 -0.03
C ALA A 193 -14.94 11.89 -1.14
N GLU A 194 -15.72 12.34 -2.12
CA GLU A 194 -15.24 13.16 -3.25
C GLU A 194 -14.63 14.48 -2.77
N SER A 195 -15.01 14.95 -1.58
CA SER A 195 -14.41 16.08 -0.88
C SER A 195 -12.92 15.90 -0.59
N LEU A 196 -12.37 14.68 -0.68
CA LEU A 196 -10.93 14.42 -0.63
C LEU A 196 -10.17 15.29 -1.65
N PHE A 197 -10.62 15.29 -2.91
CA PHE A 197 -9.93 16.05 -3.96
C PHE A 197 -10.03 17.56 -3.75
N ALA A 198 -11.16 18.03 -3.21
CA ALA A 198 -11.37 19.43 -2.88
C ALA A 198 -10.38 19.95 -1.81
N LEU A 199 -9.79 19.06 -0.98
CA LEU A 199 -8.74 19.46 -0.03
C LEU A 199 -7.50 20.02 -0.75
N PHE A 200 -7.20 19.53 -1.96
CA PHE A 200 -5.99 19.88 -2.71
C PHE A 200 -6.19 21.01 -3.73
N GLU A 201 -7.45 21.36 -3.99
CA GLU A 201 -7.85 22.49 -4.84
C GLU A 201 -8.08 23.77 -4.02
N SER A 202 -8.38 23.63 -2.73
CA SER A 202 -8.72 24.76 -1.87
C SER A 202 -7.52 25.66 -1.58
N LYS A 203 -7.76 26.98 -1.67
CA LYS A 203 -6.83 28.00 -1.15
C LYS A 203 -7.03 28.27 0.34
N GLU A 204 -8.08 27.71 0.94
CA GLU A 204 -8.38 27.89 2.36
C GLU A 204 -7.50 26.98 3.20
N LYS A 205 -7.24 27.42 4.45
CA LYS A 205 -6.63 26.55 5.45
C LYS A 205 -7.55 25.34 5.69
N ILE A 206 -7.02 24.13 5.47
CA ILE A 206 -7.71 22.90 5.83
C ILE A 206 -7.83 22.82 7.35
N THR A 207 -9.05 22.59 7.83
CA THR A 207 -9.35 22.43 9.25
C THR A 207 -9.39 20.96 9.60
N ASP A 208 -9.10 20.63 10.86
CA ASP A 208 -9.18 19.26 11.38
C ASP A 208 -10.56 18.65 11.11
N LYS A 209 -11.63 19.44 11.27
CA LYS A 209 -13.00 19.00 10.93
C LYS A 209 -13.17 18.55 9.48
N LYS A 210 -12.58 19.28 8.51
CA LYS A 210 -12.65 18.91 7.09
C LYS A 210 -11.86 17.61 6.84
N LEU A 211 -10.68 17.49 7.43
CA LEU A 211 -9.85 16.28 7.32
C LEU A 211 -10.54 15.06 7.95
N THR A 212 -11.07 15.18 9.16
CA THR A 212 -11.81 14.11 9.84
C THR A 212 -13.04 13.66 9.06
N ASP A 213 -13.81 14.58 8.45
CA ASP A 213 -14.96 14.21 7.61
C ASP A 213 -14.53 13.38 6.39
N VAL A 214 -13.46 13.79 5.70
CA VAL A 214 -12.89 13.05 4.57
C VAL A 214 -12.41 11.66 5.00
N LEU A 215 -11.65 11.57 6.10
CA LEU A 215 -11.14 10.30 6.62
C LEU A 215 -12.28 9.36 7.03
N THR A 216 -13.31 9.88 7.69
CA THR A 216 -14.48 9.09 8.11
C THR A 216 -15.22 8.50 6.90
N ARG A 217 -15.41 9.31 5.86
CA ARG A 217 -16.06 8.89 4.61
C ARG A 217 -15.21 7.87 3.86
N LEU A 218 -13.90 8.09 3.76
CA LEU A 218 -12.98 7.16 3.11
C LEU A 218 -12.89 5.82 3.86
N ASN A 219 -12.85 5.83 5.20
CA ASN A 219 -12.92 4.63 6.03
C ASN A 219 -14.18 3.82 5.72
N ARG A 220 -15.36 4.47 5.70
CA ARG A 220 -16.62 3.80 5.34
C ARG A 220 -16.56 3.23 3.92
N GLY A 221 -15.99 3.98 2.99
CA GLY A 221 -15.78 3.56 1.62
C GLY A 221 -14.97 2.27 1.51
N LEU A 222 -13.80 2.23 2.17
CA LEU A 222 -12.96 1.04 2.23
C LEU A 222 -13.68 -0.12 2.91
N GLU A 223 -14.41 0.10 4.01
CA GLU A 223 -15.23 -0.94 4.64
C GLU A 223 -16.25 -1.55 3.66
N GLU A 224 -16.89 -0.76 2.80
CA GLU A 224 -17.81 -1.27 1.77
C GLU A 224 -17.09 -1.94 0.58
N VAL A 225 -15.87 -1.50 0.24
CA VAL A 225 -15.04 -2.16 -0.78
C VAL A 225 -14.71 -3.59 -0.34
N TYR A 226 -14.22 -3.75 0.90
CA TYR A 226 -13.72 -5.00 1.46
C TYR A 226 -14.76 -5.81 2.25
N LYS A 227 -16.03 -5.44 2.21
CA LYS A 227 -17.10 -6.05 3.03
C LYS A 227 -17.29 -7.56 2.83
N ASN A 228 -16.92 -8.07 1.65
CA ASN A 228 -17.06 -9.47 1.28
C ASN A 228 -15.71 -10.18 1.11
N SER A 229 -14.63 -9.53 1.56
CA SER A 229 -13.26 -10.05 1.58
C SER A 229 -13.03 -11.00 2.75
#